data_AF-A0A9Q1QUC9-F1
#
_entry.id   AF-A0A9Q1QUC9-F1
#
_cell.length_a   1.000
_cell.length_b   1.000
_cell.length_c   1.000
_cell.angle_alpha   90.00
_cell.angle_beta   90.00
_cell.angle_gamma   90.00
#
_symmetry.space_group_name_H-M   'P 1'
#
loop_
_entity.id
_entity.type
_entity.pdbx_description
1 polymer ?
#
loop_
_entity_poly.entity_id
_entity_poly.type
_entity_poly.pdbx_seq_one_letter_code
_entity_poly.pdbx_strand_id
1 'polypeptide(L)'
;MSLNNNPNTNLIKTITKLLWGSSLPPQLLISTVRSTWSATWQLMMSQLAPSDPTGSYTRPTSQFRLNFKSPPKKQLHLYVGLPCPWAHRTLIVLALKGLEDSIPVSIASPGVDGSWEFRVLPDPDKEKLAPCLDKANRCKTLREVYNLTRGGYSGRSTVPMLWDVENKEVVCNESYDIIEFFNSGLNRIAGNPELDLSPPALKDEIKKWNDIIYPNVNNGVYRCGFAQSQEAYDKAAEGLFKTLEMLEDHLGESRYLCGEVLTLADVCLFTTLIRFDVVYNVLFKCTKKKLIEFPNLHGYLRDIYQTPKVAETCNMGQIMEGYYKILFPLNPGGINPIMPSGCEDEVLSNPHNRDSLPLEAKVVQHSVS
;
A
#
# COMPACT_ATOMS: atom_id res chain seq x y z
N MET A 1 15.56 -30.23 21.42
CA MET A 1 16.01 -30.33 20.01
C MET A 1 15.11 -31.34 19.30
N SER A 2 14.07 -30.89 18.61
CA SER A 2 13.21 -31.77 17.81
C SER A 2 13.51 -31.50 16.35
N LEU A 3 14.10 -32.50 15.68
CA LEU A 3 14.30 -32.50 14.24
C LEU A 3 12.94 -32.66 13.57
N ASN A 4 12.46 -31.56 12.98
CA ASN A 4 11.26 -31.54 12.16
C ASN A 4 11.56 -32.25 10.83
N ASN A 5 11.53 -33.58 10.83
CA ASN A 5 11.69 -34.41 9.64
C ASN A 5 10.44 -34.30 8.78
N ASN A 6 10.42 -33.30 7.90
CA ASN A 6 9.33 -33.09 6.95
C ASN A 6 9.39 -34.18 5.86
N PRO A 7 8.43 -35.14 5.79
CA PRO A 7 8.53 -36.34 4.96
C PRO A 7 8.73 -36.05 3.46
N ASN A 8 8.21 -34.92 2.97
CA ASN A 8 8.39 -34.47 1.58
C ASN A 8 9.86 -34.14 1.24
N THR A 9 10.64 -33.63 2.20
CA THR A 9 12.05 -33.29 1.95
C THR A 9 12.93 -34.55 1.83
N ASN A 10 12.61 -35.62 2.57
CA ASN A 10 13.30 -36.89 2.45
C ASN A 10 12.95 -37.62 1.16
N LEU A 11 11.70 -37.53 0.69
CA LEU A 11 11.28 -38.10 -0.58
C LEU A 11 11.97 -37.39 -1.76
N ILE A 12 11.97 -36.06 -1.77
CA ILE A 12 12.65 -35.26 -2.80
C ILE A 12 14.15 -35.56 -2.80
N LYS A 13 14.82 -35.56 -1.64
CA LYS A 13 16.25 -35.91 -1.51
C LYS A 13 16.57 -37.32 -1.99
N THR A 14 15.68 -38.28 -1.70
CA THR A 14 15.85 -39.67 -2.14
C THR A 14 15.70 -39.79 -3.65
N ILE A 15 14.69 -39.12 -4.23
CA ILE A 15 14.49 -39.08 -5.69
C ILE A 15 15.63 -38.36 -6.39
N THR A 16 16.12 -37.23 -5.87
CA THR A 16 17.27 -36.52 -6.45
C THR A 16 18.56 -37.32 -6.36
N LYS A 17 18.82 -37.98 -5.22
CA LYS A 17 20.01 -38.83 -5.05
C LYS A 17 19.96 -40.08 -5.92
N LEU A 18 18.77 -40.68 -6.08
CA LEU A 18 18.55 -41.85 -6.92
C LEU A 18 18.68 -41.52 -8.42
N LEU A 19 18.21 -40.36 -8.84
CA LEU A 19 18.21 -39.99 -10.26
C LEU A 19 19.52 -39.31 -10.70
N TRP A 20 20.15 -38.44 -9.89
CA TRP A 20 21.13 -37.47 -10.41
C TRP A 20 22.50 -37.40 -9.67
N GLY A 21 22.75 -38.23 -8.66
CA GLY A 21 24.05 -38.28 -7.98
C GLY A 21 24.44 -36.94 -7.29
N SER A 22 25.75 -36.66 -7.18
CA SER A 22 26.33 -35.43 -6.61
C SER A 22 26.54 -34.30 -7.64
N SER A 23 26.07 -34.47 -8.87
CA SER A 23 26.16 -33.47 -9.95
C SER A 23 24.95 -32.52 -9.99
N LEU A 24 25.09 -31.38 -10.70
CA LEU A 24 23.99 -30.46 -10.99
C LEU A 24 22.81 -31.19 -11.70
N PRO A 25 21.56 -30.69 -11.56
CA PRO A 25 20.41 -31.28 -12.24
C PRO A 25 20.61 -31.39 -13.75
N PRO A 26 20.09 -32.44 -14.42
CA PRO A 26 20.23 -32.61 -15.86
C PRO A 26 19.71 -31.41 -16.66
N GLN A 27 20.41 -31.03 -17.73
CA GLN A 27 20.04 -29.88 -18.59
C GLN A 27 18.60 -29.98 -19.12
N LEU A 28 18.16 -31.19 -19.51
CA LEU A 28 16.81 -31.42 -20.03
C LEU A 28 15.72 -31.11 -19.00
N LEU A 29 15.95 -31.51 -17.74
CA LEU A 29 15.04 -31.18 -16.65
C LEU A 29 15.00 -29.67 -16.43
N ILE A 30 16.17 -29.02 -16.32
CA ILE A 30 16.25 -27.57 -16.12
C ILE A 30 15.49 -26.83 -17.22
N SER A 31 15.68 -27.23 -18.48
CA SER A 31 14.97 -26.65 -19.62
C SER A 31 13.45 -26.85 -19.53
N THR A 32 13.01 -28.07 -19.24
CA THR A 32 11.57 -28.41 -19.13
C THR A 32 10.88 -27.65 -18.00
N VAL A 33 11.50 -27.63 -16.82
CA VAL A 33 10.99 -26.90 -15.65
C VAL A 33 10.97 -25.41 -15.92
N ARG A 34 12.03 -24.84 -16.53
CA ARG A 34 12.09 -23.43 -16.89
C ARG A 34 10.96 -23.04 -17.83
N SER A 35 10.74 -23.80 -18.90
CA SER A 35 9.67 -23.50 -19.87
C SER A 35 8.29 -23.59 -19.24
N THR A 36 8.03 -24.65 -18.45
CA THR A 36 6.75 -24.84 -17.76
C THR A 36 6.50 -23.74 -16.72
N TRP A 37 7.51 -23.40 -15.94
CA TRP A 37 7.47 -22.32 -14.95
C TRP A 37 7.18 -20.98 -15.61
N SER A 38 7.92 -20.62 -16.66
CA SER A 38 7.72 -19.37 -17.38
C SER A 38 6.32 -19.25 -17.97
N ALA A 39 5.80 -20.32 -18.60
CA ALA A 39 4.44 -20.31 -19.16
C ALA A 39 3.36 -20.14 -18.07
N THR A 40 3.50 -20.86 -16.96
CA THR A 40 2.58 -20.76 -15.81
C THR A 40 2.64 -19.38 -15.17
N TRP A 41 3.86 -18.84 -14.99
CA TRP A 41 4.09 -17.51 -14.46
C TRP A 41 3.39 -16.45 -15.31
N GLN A 42 3.52 -16.50 -16.64
CA GLN A 42 2.87 -15.58 -17.57
C GLN A 42 1.34 -15.63 -17.44
N LEU A 43 0.75 -16.84 -17.37
CA LEU A 43 -0.68 -17.02 -17.17
C LEU A 43 -1.15 -16.36 -15.86
N MET A 44 -0.44 -16.59 -14.76
CA MET A 44 -0.80 -16.02 -13.47
C MET A 44 -0.65 -14.50 -13.43
N MET A 45 0.44 -13.98 -14.00
CA MET A 45 0.69 -12.55 -14.06
C MET A 45 -0.36 -11.82 -14.90
N SER A 46 -0.89 -12.43 -15.97
CA SER A 46 -1.98 -11.84 -16.76
C SER A 46 -3.25 -11.55 -15.94
N GLN A 47 -3.51 -12.34 -14.89
CA GLN A 47 -4.66 -12.15 -14.00
C GLN A 47 -4.33 -11.25 -12.82
N LEU A 48 -3.14 -11.40 -12.24
CA LEU A 48 -2.69 -10.63 -11.08
C LEU A 48 -2.42 -9.17 -11.45
N ALA A 49 -1.66 -8.96 -12.52
CA ALA A 49 -1.16 -7.68 -12.97
C ALA A 49 -1.33 -7.54 -14.49
N PRO A 50 -2.53 -7.16 -14.95
CA PRO A 50 -2.81 -6.95 -16.36
C PRO A 50 -1.79 -6.00 -16.99
N SER A 51 -1.23 -6.41 -18.14
CA SER A 51 -0.22 -5.64 -18.87
C SER A 51 -0.62 -5.43 -20.33
N ASP A 52 -0.06 -4.39 -20.94
CA ASP A 52 -0.13 -4.19 -22.39
C ASP A 52 0.86 -5.14 -23.14
N PRO A 53 0.87 -5.16 -24.48
CA PRO A 53 1.80 -6.00 -25.25
C PRO A 53 3.28 -5.71 -25.02
N THR A 54 3.65 -4.56 -24.44
CA THR A 54 5.03 -4.22 -24.07
C THR A 54 5.44 -4.82 -22.73
N GLY A 55 4.49 -5.41 -21.98
CA GLY A 55 4.69 -5.93 -20.63
C GLY A 55 4.52 -4.85 -19.55
N SER A 56 4.00 -3.68 -19.90
CA SER A 56 3.76 -2.58 -18.95
C SER A 56 2.46 -2.81 -18.18
N TYR A 57 2.55 -2.85 -16.86
CA TYR A 57 1.40 -3.01 -15.97
C TYR A 57 0.45 -1.80 -15.99
N THR A 58 -0.86 -2.07 -16.05
CA THR A 58 -1.92 -1.08 -15.86
C THR A 58 -2.80 -1.46 -14.67
N ARG A 59 -2.95 -0.55 -13.71
CA ARG A 59 -3.82 -0.73 -12.55
C ARG A 59 -5.30 -0.68 -12.99
N PRO A 60 -6.11 -1.71 -12.70
CA PRO A 60 -7.55 -1.64 -12.92
C PRO A 60 -8.19 -0.51 -12.10
N THR A 61 -9.16 0.18 -12.68
CA THR A 61 -9.87 1.27 -12.03
C THR A 61 -10.91 0.74 -11.03
N SER A 62 -11.12 1.50 -9.96
CA SER A 62 -12.13 1.24 -8.92
C SER A 62 -13.54 1.43 -9.51
N GLN A 63 -14.45 0.50 -9.25
CA GLN A 63 -15.80 0.50 -9.85
C GLN A 63 -16.82 1.33 -9.05
N PHE A 64 -16.64 1.48 -7.74
CA PHE A 64 -17.55 2.21 -6.87
C PHE A 64 -16.94 3.56 -6.50
N ARG A 65 -17.50 4.63 -7.10
CA ARG A 65 -17.07 6.01 -6.90
C ARG A 65 -18.05 6.74 -5.99
N LEU A 66 -17.54 7.62 -5.14
CA LEU A 66 -18.38 8.36 -4.22
C LEU A 66 -19.18 9.44 -4.95
N ASN A 67 -20.46 9.57 -4.65
CA ASN A 67 -21.27 10.71 -5.08
C ASN A 67 -21.23 11.84 -4.03
N PHE A 68 -20.30 12.78 -4.20
CA PHE A 68 -20.14 13.93 -3.29
C PHE A 68 -21.36 14.86 -3.22
N LYS A 69 -22.30 14.81 -4.18
CA LYS A 69 -23.54 15.61 -4.14
C LYS A 69 -24.59 15.02 -3.21
N SER A 70 -24.47 13.74 -2.87
CA SER A 70 -25.40 13.02 -2.00
C SER A 70 -24.61 12.06 -1.12
N PRO A 71 -23.79 12.61 -0.19
CA PRO A 71 -22.96 11.78 0.65
C PRO A 71 -23.82 10.85 1.51
N PRO A 72 -23.34 9.63 1.80
CA PRO A 72 -24.05 8.68 2.65
C PRO A 72 -24.23 9.29 4.04
N LYS A 73 -25.43 9.16 4.61
CA LYS A 73 -25.81 9.97 5.77
C LYS A 73 -25.65 9.26 7.11
N LYS A 74 -25.68 7.92 7.21
CA LYS A 74 -25.60 7.20 8.51
C LYS A 74 -25.04 5.77 8.38
N GLN A 75 -24.37 5.32 9.44
CA GLN A 75 -23.80 3.97 9.65
C GLN A 75 -22.83 3.49 8.56
N LEU A 76 -21.70 4.17 8.47
CA LEU A 76 -20.59 3.77 7.62
C LEU A 76 -19.68 2.78 8.33
N HIS A 77 -19.15 1.83 7.56
CA HIS A 77 -18.14 0.89 8.02
C HIS A 77 -16.97 0.88 7.03
N LEU A 78 -15.75 0.84 7.54
CA LEU A 78 -14.55 0.80 6.70
C LEU A 78 -13.93 -0.60 6.72
N TYR A 79 -13.69 -1.15 5.54
CA TYR A 79 -12.95 -2.39 5.35
C TYR A 79 -11.58 -2.10 4.76
N VAL A 80 -10.53 -2.59 5.41
CA VAL A 80 -9.13 -2.34 5.04
C VAL A 80 -8.29 -3.61 5.11
N GLY A 81 -7.09 -3.55 4.56
CA GLY A 81 -6.03 -4.52 4.82
C GLY A 81 -4.70 -3.80 5.00
N LEU A 82 -4.00 -4.08 6.09
CA LEU A 82 -2.77 -3.37 6.49
C LEU A 82 -1.64 -3.39 5.45
N PRO A 83 -1.45 -4.47 4.65
CA PRO A 83 -0.47 -4.44 3.57
C PRO A 83 -0.76 -3.36 2.51
N CYS A 84 -2.03 -3.06 2.24
CA CYS A 84 -2.43 -2.22 1.13
C CYS A 84 -2.16 -0.72 1.39
N PRO A 85 -1.30 -0.04 0.60
CA PRO A 85 -1.04 1.39 0.77
C PRO A 85 -2.27 2.24 0.50
N TRP A 86 -3.14 1.84 -0.44
CA TRP A 86 -4.39 2.53 -0.76
C TRP A 86 -5.33 2.53 0.45
N ALA A 87 -5.42 1.40 1.17
CA ALA A 87 -6.22 1.31 2.39
C ALA A 87 -5.57 2.05 3.55
N HIS A 88 -4.23 2.04 3.63
CA HIS A 88 -3.50 2.77 4.66
C HIS A 88 -3.78 4.28 4.62
N ARG A 89 -4.01 4.88 3.43
CA ARG A 89 -4.44 6.29 3.32
C ARG A 89 -5.69 6.58 4.14
N THR A 90 -6.68 5.68 4.04
CA THR A 90 -7.96 5.83 4.73
C THR A 90 -7.81 5.69 6.25
N LEU A 91 -6.92 4.82 6.72
CA LEU A 91 -6.61 4.66 8.15
C LEU A 91 -5.95 5.91 8.73
N ILE A 92 -4.97 6.47 8.01
CA ILE A 92 -4.27 7.69 8.45
C ILE A 92 -5.27 8.85 8.56
N VAL A 93 -6.06 9.11 7.52
CA VAL A 93 -7.01 10.23 7.55
C VAL A 93 -8.13 10.01 8.57
N LEU A 94 -8.60 8.77 8.76
CA LEU A 94 -9.56 8.43 9.80
C LEU A 94 -9.01 8.74 11.19
N ALA A 95 -7.76 8.37 11.48
CA ALA A 95 -7.10 8.63 12.76
C ALA A 95 -6.84 10.14 12.99
N LEU A 96 -6.30 10.83 11.98
CA LEU A 96 -6.02 12.27 12.05
C LEU A 96 -7.29 13.10 12.25
N LYS A 97 -8.40 12.70 11.62
CA LYS A 97 -9.71 13.37 11.79
C LYS A 97 -10.43 12.97 13.08
N GLY A 98 -9.94 11.98 13.84
CA GLY A 98 -10.60 11.52 15.05
C GLY A 98 -11.95 10.84 14.75
N LEU A 99 -11.99 9.96 13.74
CA LEU A 99 -13.20 9.29 13.26
C LEU A 99 -13.33 7.83 13.75
N GLU A 100 -12.44 7.35 14.61
CA GLU A 100 -12.34 5.96 15.07
C GLU A 100 -13.63 5.45 15.73
N ASP A 101 -14.28 6.30 16.54
CA ASP A 101 -15.53 5.94 17.22
C ASP A 101 -16.76 6.03 16.30
N SER A 102 -16.67 6.82 15.23
CA SER A 102 -17.78 7.08 14.30
C SER A 102 -17.80 6.16 13.09
N ILE A 103 -16.64 5.63 12.69
CA ILE A 103 -16.49 4.75 11.52
C ILE A 103 -15.78 3.47 11.97
N PRO A 104 -16.53 2.44 12.39
CA PRO A 104 -15.92 1.18 12.79
C PRO A 104 -15.14 0.55 11.62
N VAL A 105 -14.00 -0.07 11.96
CA VAL A 105 -13.08 -0.65 10.98
C VAL A 105 -12.99 -2.16 11.14
N SER A 106 -13.16 -2.90 10.04
CA SER A 106 -12.81 -4.32 9.90
C SER A 106 -11.51 -4.46 9.11
N ILE A 107 -10.51 -5.12 9.70
CA ILE A 107 -9.18 -5.26 9.13
C ILE A 107 -9.01 -6.69 8.64
N ALA A 108 -8.98 -6.88 7.33
CA ALA A 108 -8.71 -8.17 6.71
C ALA A 108 -7.21 -8.45 6.62
N SER A 109 -6.86 -9.72 6.63
CA SER A 109 -5.54 -10.22 6.26
C SER A 109 -5.62 -10.95 4.92
N PRO A 110 -4.53 -11.06 4.15
CA PRO A 110 -4.61 -11.76 2.89
C PRO A 110 -4.66 -13.29 3.07
N GLY A 111 -5.57 -13.94 2.34
CA GLY A 111 -5.68 -15.40 2.20
C GLY A 111 -4.64 -15.98 1.25
N VAL A 112 -4.50 -17.31 1.26
CA VAL A 112 -3.50 -18.03 0.45
C VAL A 112 -3.77 -17.88 -1.05
N ASP A 113 -5.03 -17.70 -1.43
CA ASP A 113 -5.48 -17.47 -2.80
C ASP A 113 -5.46 -15.98 -3.21
N GLY A 114 -4.96 -15.10 -2.34
CA GLY A 114 -4.94 -13.65 -2.54
C GLY A 114 -6.26 -12.93 -2.22
N SER A 115 -7.28 -13.65 -1.75
CA SER A 115 -8.51 -13.02 -1.24
C SER A 115 -8.26 -12.29 0.09
N TRP A 116 -9.17 -11.40 0.48
CA TRP A 116 -9.11 -10.74 1.79
C TRP A 116 -9.98 -11.52 2.79
N GLU A 117 -9.36 -12.04 3.84
CA GLU A 117 -10.00 -12.88 4.87
C GLU A 117 -10.05 -12.17 6.22
N PHE A 118 -11.18 -12.32 6.92
CA PHE A 118 -11.39 -11.84 8.27
C PHE A 118 -11.06 -12.94 9.26
N ARG A 119 -9.92 -12.79 9.94
CA ARG A 119 -9.42 -13.74 10.93
C ARG A 119 -8.63 -13.00 12.00
N VAL A 120 -8.61 -13.56 13.20
CA VAL A 120 -7.74 -13.09 14.28
C VAL A 120 -6.38 -13.74 14.09
N LEU A 121 -5.35 -12.93 13.94
CA LEU A 121 -3.97 -13.40 13.93
C LEU A 121 -3.32 -13.11 15.29
N PRO A 122 -2.39 -13.95 15.76
CA PRO A 122 -1.54 -13.58 16.89
C PRO A 122 -0.76 -12.32 16.51
N ASP A 123 -1.03 -11.21 17.21
CA ASP A 123 -0.29 -9.98 16.99
C ASP A 123 0.76 -9.81 18.11
N PRO A 124 2.06 -9.79 17.78
CA PRO A 124 3.09 -9.51 18.75
C PRO A 124 3.07 -8.05 19.24
N ASP A 125 2.45 -7.13 18.50
CA ASP A 125 2.42 -5.70 18.82
C ASP A 125 0.99 -5.23 19.11
N LYS A 126 0.70 -5.01 20.39
CA LYS A 126 -0.64 -4.59 20.85
C LYS A 126 -0.90 -3.11 20.65
N GLU A 127 0.11 -2.32 20.30
CA GLU A 127 -0.01 -0.87 20.11
C GLU A 127 -0.35 -0.53 18.65
N LYS A 128 -0.28 -1.51 17.74
CA LYS A 128 -0.63 -1.32 16.33
C LYS A 128 -1.98 -1.93 15.98
N LEU A 129 -2.54 -1.46 14.86
CA LEU A 129 -3.69 -2.09 14.24
C LEU A 129 -3.38 -3.54 13.81
N ALA A 130 -4.36 -4.42 14.00
CA ALA A 130 -4.24 -5.86 13.75
C ALA A 130 -5.44 -6.41 12.95
N PRO A 131 -5.26 -7.48 12.15
CA PRO A 131 -6.38 -8.18 11.53
C PRO A 131 -7.43 -8.67 12.54
N CYS A 132 -8.69 -8.57 12.17
CA CYS A 132 -9.81 -8.93 13.03
C CYS A 132 -10.95 -9.60 12.24
N LEU A 133 -11.94 -10.10 12.98
CA LEU A 133 -13.19 -10.59 12.40
C LEU A 133 -13.99 -9.43 11.81
N ASP A 134 -14.86 -9.74 10.85
CA ASP A 134 -15.81 -8.77 10.34
C ASP A 134 -16.76 -8.32 11.45
N LYS A 135 -16.74 -7.01 11.74
CA LYS A 135 -17.53 -6.36 12.78
C LYS A 135 -18.95 -6.00 12.32
N ALA A 136 -19.19 -5.84 11.02
CA ALA A 136 -20.50 -5.40 10.50
C ALA A 136 -21.37 -6.56 10.00
N ASN A 137 -20.86 -7.44 9.15
CA ASN A 137 -21.67 -8.46 8.48
C ASN A 137 -21.38 -9.91 8.93
N ARG A 138 -20.34 -10.12 9.75
CA ARG A 138 -19.86 -11.44 10.19
C ARG A 138 -19.44 -12.37 9.03
N CYS A 139 -19.07 -11.78 7.90
CA CYS A 139 -18.51 -12.52 6.76
C CYS A 139 -17.11 -13.04 7.08
N LYS A 140 -16.70 -14.10 6.40
CA LYS A 140 -15.34 -14.68 6.47
C LYS A 140 -14.39 -14.02 5.49
N THR A 141 -14.90 -13.52 4.37
CA THR A 141 -14.09 -12.87 3.34
C THR A 141 -14.69 -11.54 2.89
N LEU A 142 -13.85 -10.64 2.39
CA LEU A 142 -14.32 -9.38 1.80
C LEU A 142 -15.18 -9.64 0.56
N ARG A 143 -14.91 -10.71 -0.19
CA ARG A 143 -15.71 -11.13 -1.34
C ARG A 143 -17.16 -11.42 -0.95
N GLU A 144 -17.36 -12.08 0.19
CA GLU A 144 -18.72 -12.29 0.73
C GLU A 144 -19.42 -10.96 1.03
N VAL A 145 -18.70 -9.97 1.58
CA VAL A 145 -19.28 -8.63 1.85
C VAL A 145 -19.68 -7.94 0.55
N TYR A 146 -18.80 -7.92 -0.46
CA TYR A 146 -19.14 -7.36 -1.78
C TYR A 146 -20.38 -8.04 -2.40
N ASN A 147 -20.56 -9.35 -2.18
CA ASN A 147 -21.71 -10.11 -2.67
C ASN A 147 -23.03 -9.80 -1.93
N LEU A 148 -23.00 -9.10 -0.80
CA LEU A 148 -24.22 -8.65 -0.12
C LEU A 148 -24.90 -7.47 -0.84
N THR A 149 -24.15 -6.72 -1.64
CA THR A 149 -24.63 -5.65 -2.54
C THR A 149 -25.79 -6.17 -3.40
N ARG A 150 -26.83 -5.37 -3.62
CA ARG A 150 -27.99 -5.77 -4.42
C ARG A 150 -27.56 -6.24 -5.83
N GLY A 151 -27.92 -7.47 -6.17
CA GLY A 151 -27.56 -8.09 -7.45
C GLY A 151 -26.22 -8.86 -7.44
N GLY A 152 -25.51 -8.85 -6.31
CA GLY A 152 -24.20 -9.50 -6.16
C GLY A 152 -23.07 -8.73 -6.86
N TYR A 153 -21.84 -9.24 -6.75
CA TYR A 153 -20.67 -8.60 -7.36
C TYR A 153 -19.67 -9.63 -7.88
N SER A 154 -19.32 -9.54 -9.17
CA SER A 154 -18.36 -10.44 -9.84
C SER A 154 -17.01 -9.80 -10.13
N GLY A 155 -16.81 -8.52 -9.77
CA GLY A 155 -15.56 -7.80 -9.98
C GLY A 155 -14.51 -8.11 -8.90
N ARG A 156 -13.39 -7.36 -8.94
CA ARG A 156 -12.34 -7.47 -7.93
C ARG A 156 -12.80 -6.88 -6.59
N SER A 157 -12.77 -7.69 -5.53
CA SER A 157 -13.08 -7.26 -4.15
C SER A 157 -11.85 -6.63 -3.51
N THR A 158 -11.66 -5.33 -3.73
CA THR A 158 -10.47 -4.59 -3.27
C THR A 158 -10.71 -3.87 -1.94
N VAL A 159 -9.62 -3.66 -1.18
CA VAL A 159 -9.54 -2.68 -0.09
C VAL A 159 -8.85 -1.40 -0.57
N PRO A 160 -9.17 -0.21 -0.02
CA PRO A 160 -10.22 0.02 0.97
C PRO A 160 -11.63 -0.12 0.38
N MET A 161 -12.61 -0.39 1.24
CA MET A 161 -14.02 -0.37 0.89
C MET A 161 -14.80 0.35 1.99
N LEU A 162 -15.46 1.46 1.62
CA LEU A 162 -16.43 2.14 2.44
C LEU A 162 -17.81 1.50 2.20
N TRP A 163 -18.46 1.09 3.28
CA TRP A 163 -19.66 0.27 3.27
C TRP A 163 -20.81 0.99 4.01
N ASP A 164 -22.01 0.92 3.43
CA ASP A 164 -23.25 1.33 4.09
C ASP A 164 -23.86 0.10 4.78
N VAL A 165 -23.85 0.10 6.11
CA VAL A 165 -24.32 -1.03 6.92
C VAL A 165 -25.82 -1.24 6.80
N GLU A 166 -26.59 -0.15 6.69
CA GLU A 166 -28.06 -0.19 6.68
C GLU A 166 -28.56 -0.69 5.33
N ASN A 167 -28.03 -0.12 4.25
CA ASN A 167 -28.45 -0.48 2.90
C ASN A 167 -27.78 -1.75 2.38
N LYS A 168 -26.71 -2.21 3.03
CA LYS A 168 -25.83 -3.31 2.59
C LYS A 168 -25.26 -3.08 1.19
N GLU A 169 -24.67 -1.91 0.99
CA GLU A 169 -24.17 -1.46 -0.30
C GLU A 169 -22.72 -0.95 -0.19
N VAL A 170 -21.94 -1.17 -1.24
CA VAL A 170 -20.62 -0.56 -1.38
C VAL A 170 -20.80 0.92 -1.73
N VAL A 171 -20.39 1.80 -0.82
CA VAL A 171 -20.43 3.25 -1.03
C VAL A 171 -19.31 3.68 -1.97
N CYS A 172 -18.09 3.23 -1.68
CA CYS A 172 -16.91 3.62 -2.44
C CYS A 172 -15.78 2.61 -2.22
N ASN A 173 -15.00 2.32 -3.27
CA ASN A 173 -13.76 1.56 -3.17
C ASN A 173 -12.56 2.28 -3.84
N GLU A 174 -12.70 3.58 -4.08
CA GLU A 174 -11.60 4.46 -4.49
C GLU A 174 -11.01 5.16 -3.27
N SER A 175 -9.73 4.90 -2.99
CA SER A 175 -9.06 5.39 -1.78
C SER A 175 -9.00 6.90 -1.67
N TYR A 176 -8.80 7.60 -2.80
CA TYR A 176 -8.69 9.06 -2.80
C TYR A 176 -10.05 9.72 -2.50
N ASP A 177 -11.12 9.21 -3.13
CA ASP A 177 -12.48 9.68 -2.87
C ASP A 177 -12.85 9.50 -1.38
N ILE A 178 -12.46 8.37 -0.77
CA ILE A 178 -12.72 8.09 0.66
C ILE A 178 -11.99 9.09 1.57
N ILE A 179 -10.70 9.36 1.34
CA ILE A 179 -9.95 10.31 2.18
C ILE A 179 -10.43 11.75 2.02
N GLU A 180 -10.85 12.17 0.81
CA GLU A 180 -11.44 13.50 0.61
C GLU A 180 -12.78 13.63 1.35
N PHE A 181 -13.57 12.55 1.35
CA PHE A 181 -14.82 12.48 2.09
C PHE A 181 -14.61 12.47 3.61
N PHE A 182 -13.64 11.72 4.13
CA PHE A 182 -13.30 11.75 5.55
C PHE A 182 -12.79 13.13 5.98
N ASN A 183 -11.99 13.78 5.12
CA ASN A 183 -11.44 15.10 5.39
C ASN A 183 -12.52 16.18 5.56
N SER A 184 -13.49 16.24 4.64
CA SER A 184 -14.44 17.37 4.56
C SER A 184 -15.90 16.99 4.79
N GLY A 185 -16.31 15.79 4.36
CA GLY A 185 -17.70 15.34 4.39
C GLY A 185 -18.19 14.93 5.78
N LEU A 186 -17.28 14.65 6.71
CA LEU A 186 -17.60 14.14 8.04
C LEU A 186 -17.21 15.09 9.19
N ASN A 187 -16.88 16.36 8.90
CA ASN A 187 -16.46 17.33 9.92
C ASN A 187 -17.44 17.45 11.10
N ARG A 188 -18.75 17.31 10.88
CA ARG A 188 -19.75 17.40 11.95
C ARG A 188 -19.63 16.31 13.02
N ILE A 189 -19.00 15.18 12.70
CA ILE A 189 -18.84 14.02 13.60
C ILE A 189 -17.37 13.70 13.89
N ALA A 190 -16.44 14.47 13.33
CA ALA A 190 -15.01 14.29 13.51
C ALA A 190 -14.57 14.80 14.89
N GLY A 191 -13.67 14.07 15.56
CA GLY A 191 -13.03 14.56 16.79
C GLY A 191 -12.13 15.78 16.54
N ASN A 192 -11.56 15.90 15.33
CA ASN A 192 -10.74 17.02 14.90
C ASN A 192 -11.37 17.73 13.68
N PRO A 193 -12.49 18.45 13.86
CA PRO A 193 -13.24 19.05 12.74
C PRO A 193 -12.46 20.16 12.02
N GLU A 194 -11.62 20.90 12.74
CA GLU A 194 -10.83 22.04 12.21
C GLU A 194 -9.61 21.60 11.38
N LEU A 195 -9.18 20.34 11.49
CA LEU A 195 -8.08 19.82 10.67
C LEU A 195 -8.55 19.67 9.21
N ASP A 196 -8.02 20.48 8.30
CA ASP A 196 -8.28 20.37 6.87
C ASP A 196 -6.99 19.98 6.11
N LEU A 197 -6.95 18.73 5.64
CA LEU A 197 -5.85 18.18 4.84
C LEU A 197 -6.00 18.49 3.35
N SER A 198 -7.07 19.17 2.93
CA SER A 198 -7.28 19.61 1.56
C SER A 198 -7.93 21.00 1.52
N PRO A 199 -7.27 22.01 2.13
CA PRO A 199 -7.84 23.35 2.22
C PRO A 199 -8.04 23.93 0.81
N PRO A 200 -9.11 24.72 0.57
CA PRO A 200 -9.43 25.24 -0.76
C PRO A 200 -8.25 25.91 -1.47
N ALA A 201 -7.42 26.65 -0.72
CA ALA A 201 -6.24 27.36 -1.25
C ALA A 201 -5.13 26.45 -1.79
N LEU A 202 -5.07 25.18 -1.36
CA LEU A 202 -4.04 24.22 -1.77
C LEU A 202 -4.56 23.16 -2.74
N LYS A 203 -5.85 23.17 -3.13
CA LYS A 203 -6.43 22.12 -3.97
C LYS A 203 -5.71 21.92 -5.30
N ASP A 204 -5.32 23.02 -5.96
CA ASP A 204 -4.62 22.94 -7.24
C ASP A 204 -3.19 22.38 -7.08
N GLU A 205 -2.48 22.76 -6.01
CA GLU A 205 -1.15 22.24 -5.71
C GLU A 205 -1.19 20.76 -5.29
N ILE A 206 -2.18 20.36 -4.48
CA ILE A 206 -2.45 18.96 -4.13
C ILE A 206 -2.69 18.14 -5.40
N LYS A 207 -3.51 18.65 -6.33
CA LYS A 207 -3.78 17.98 -7.59
C LYS A 207 -2.50 17.83 -8.42
N LYS A 208 -1.72 18.90 -8.56
CA LYS A 208 -0.44 18.89 -9.28
C LYS A 208 0.52 17.83 -8.72
N TRP A 209 0.67 17.76 -7.40
CA TRP A 209 1.51 16.74 -6.78
C TRP A 209 0.97 15.33 -7.00
N ASN A 210 -0.33 15.12 -6.83
CA ASN A 210 -0.97 13.82 -7.08
C ASN A 210 -0.78 13.35 -8.53
N ASP A 211 -0.88 14.26 -9.52
CA ASP A 211 -0.64 13.96 -10.93
C ASP A 211 0.81 13.51 -11.20
N ILE A 212 1.77 13.90 -10.35
CA ILE A 212 3.17 13.47 -10.43
C ILE A 212 3.40 12.16 -9.65
N ILE A 213 3.01 12.12 -8.38
CA ILE A 213 3.35 11.01 -7.47
C ILE A 213 2.54 9.75 -7.79
N TYR A 214 1.29 9.85 -8.23
CA TYR A 214 0.47 8.67 -8.50
C TYR A 214 1.08 7.79 -9.61
N PRO A 215 1.31 8.29 -10.85
CA PRO A 215 1.79 7.44 -11.93
C PRO A 215 3.25 7.00 -11.77
N ASN A 216 4.08 7.81 -11.12
CA ASN A 216 5.53 7.59 -11.07
C ASN A 216 6.03 6.99 -9.74
N VAL A 217 5.32 7.18 -8.63
CA VAL A 217 5.74 6.68 -7.31
C VAL A 217 4.74 5.67 -6.77
N ASN A 218 3.50 6.08 -6.50
CA ASN A 218 2.51 5.21 -5.87
C ASN A 218 2.17 3.98 -6.72
N ASN A 219 1.92 4.20 -8.01
CA ASN A 219 1.74 3.14 -8.99
C ASN A 219 3.07 2.75 -9.66
N GLY A 220 4.09 3.63 -9.62
CA GLY A 220 5.41 3.38 -10.21
C GLY A 220 6.10 2.16 -9.63
N VAL A 221 6.09 1.99 -8.30
CA VAL A 221 6.66 0.79 -7.65
C VAL A 221 5.97 -0.50 -8.10
N TYR A 222 4.65 -0.47 -8.32
CA TYR A 222 3.91 -1.64 -8.85
C TYR A 222 4.23 -1.88 -10.33
N ARG A 223 4.45 -0.81 -11.12
CA ARG A 223 4.90 -0.95 -12.51
C ARG A 223 6.28 -1.60 -12.59
N CYS A 224 7.18 -1.31 -11.65
CA CYS A 224 8.45 -2.04 -11.51
C CYS A 224 8.21 -3.51 -11.13
N GLY A 225 7.48 -3.75 -10.04
CA GLY A 225 7.30 -5.10 -9.47
C GLY A 225 6.51 -6.05 -10.35
N PHE A 226 5.60 -5.53 -11.17
CA PHE A 226 4.75 -6.30 -12.07
C PHE A 226 5.14 -6.21 -13.54
N ALA A 227 6.27 -5.57 -13.87
CA ALA A 227 6.78 -5.56 -15.23
C ALA A 227 7.00 -6.99 -15.74
N GLN A 228 6.52 -7.26 -16.96
CA GLN A 228 6.65 -8.57 -17.60
C GLN A 228 7.72 -8.60 -18.70
N SER A 229 8.44 -7.48 -18.90
CA SER A 229 9.58 -7.34 -19.79
C SER A 229 10.66 -6.46 -19.15
N GLN A 230 11.90 -6.60 -19.61
CA GLN A 230 13.02 -5.76 -19.16
C GLN A 230 12.79 -4.28 -19.50
N GLU A 231 12.30 -4.00 -20.71
CA GLU A 231 12.01 -2.63 -21.17
C GLU A 231 10.93 -1.95 -20.31
N ALA A 232 9.84 -2.67 -19.99
CA ALA A 232 8.78 -2.13 -19.14
C ALA A 232 9.30 -1.85 -17.72
N TYR A 233 10.16 -2.71 -17.18
CA TYR A 233 10.81 -2.51 -15.89
C TYR A 233 11.74 -1.28 -15.93
N ASP A 234 12.63 -1.19 -16.92
CA ASP A 234 13.62 -0.11 -17.03
C ASP A 234 12.92 1.26 -17.12
N LYS A 235 11.88 1.36 -17.95
CA LYS A 235 11.07 2.58 -18.07
C LYS A 235 10.35 2.96 -16.76
N ALA A 236 9.80 1.97 -16.05
CA ALA A 236 9.14 2.20 -14.78
C ALA A 236 10.13 2.63 -13.69
N ALA A 237 11.29 1.97 -13.61
CA ALA A 237 12.34 2.27 -12.65
C ALA A 237 12.97 3.64 -12.91
N GLU A 238 13.24 3.99 -14.17
CA GLU A 238 13.73 5.32 -14.53
C GLU A 238 12.76 6.43 -14.10
N GLY A 239 11.47 6.28 -14.43
CA GLY A 239 10.42 7.22 -14.02
C GLY A 239 10.28 7.35 -12.50
N LEU A 240 10.34 6.23 -11.78
CA LEU A 240 10.31 6.19 -10.32
C LEU A 240 11.47 6.98 -9.72
N PHE A 241 12.70 6.62 -10.06
CA PHE A 241 13.87 7.23 -9.44
C PHE A 241 14.07 8.68 -9.87
N LYS A 242 13.75 9.05 -11.11
CA LYS A 242 13.73 10.46 -11.51
C LYS A 242 12.76 11.28 -10.66
N THR A 243 11.60 10.72 -10.34
CA THR A 243 10.61 11.39 -9.50
C THR A 243 11.03 11.43 -8.03
N LEU A 244 11.69 10.39 -7.51
CA LEU A 244 12.24 10.40 -6.15
C LEU A 244 13.34 11.45 -5.96
N GLU A 245 14.26 11.62 -6.93
CA GLU A 245 15.26 12.71 -6.88
C GLU A 245 14.57 14.09 -6.91
N MET A 246 13.55 14.28 -7.76
CA MET A 246 12.78 15.53 -7.80
C MET A 246 12.07 15.83 -6.47
N LEU A 247 11.53 14.79 -5.82
CA LEU A 247 10.91 14.91 -4.50
C LEU A 247 11.94 15.19 -3.40
N GLU A 248 13.13 14.58 -3.49
CA GLU A 248 14.24 14.83 -2.58
C GLU A 248 14.69 16.29 -2.62
N ASP A 249 14.84 16.86 -3.82
CA ASP A 249 15.19 18.27 -4.01
C ASP A 249 14.10 19.19 -3.43
N HIS A 250 12.83 18.97 -3.81
CA HIS A 250 11.69 19.76 -3.30
C HIS A 250 11.57 19.73 -1.78
N LEU A 251 11.69 18.54 -1.18
CA LEU A 251 11.57 18.35 0.26
C LEU A 251 12.81 18.84 1.03
N GLY A 252 13.88 19.24 0.35
CA GLY A 252 15.01 19.95 0.95
C GLY A 252 14.69 21.41 1.27
N GLU A 253 13.74 21.99 0.54
CA GLU A 253 13.35 23.41 0.68
C GLU A 253 11.98 23.57 1.35
N SER A 254 11.10 22.56 1.25
CA SER A 254 9.76 22.60 1.81
C SER A 254 9.50 21.47 2.79
N ARG A 255 8.81 21.75 3.90
CA ARG A 255 8.49 20.73 4.91
C ARG A 255 7.60 19.62 4.34
N TYR A 256 6.58 19.97 3.56
CA TYR A 256 5.65 19.04 2.91
C TYR A 256 5.51 19.34 1.41
N LEU A 257 4.75 18.52 0.68
CA LEU A 257 4.57 18.72 -0.77
C LEU A 257 3.94 20.08 -1.10
N CYS A 258 2.93 20.49 -0.32
CA CYS A 258 2.20 21.73 -0.57
C CYS A 258 2.65 22.91 0.33
N GLY A 259 3.88 22.89 0.84
CA GLY A 259 4.40 23.92 1.75
C GLY A 259 4.50 23.44 3.19
N GLU A 260 3.97 24.23 4.12
CA GLU A 260 4.19 24.06 5.57
C GLU A 260 3.18 23.15 6.27
N VAL A 261 2.07 22.83 5.61
CA VAL A 261 0.99 22.03 6.19
C VAL A 261 0.92 20.66 5.55
N LEU A 262 0.66 19.65 6.37
CA LEU A 262 0.39 18.29 5.91
C LEU A 262 -0.91 18.26 5.09
N THR A 263 -0.86 17.67 3.91
CA THR A 263 -2.03 17.55 3.02
C THR A 263 -2.35 16.11 2.63
N LEU A 264 -3.47 15.89 1.94
CA LEU A 264 -3.80 14.59 1.36
C LEU A 264 -2.76 14.09 0.35
N ALA A 265 -2.01 14.98 -0.32
CA ALA A 265 -0.91 14.59 -1.20
C ALA A 265 0.21 13.90 -0.40
N ASP A 266 0.49 14.41 0.80
CA ASP A 266 1.51 13.85 1.68
C ASP A 266 1.13 12.48 2.20
N VAL A 267 -0.13 12.30 2.61
CA VAL A 267 -0.66 10.98 2.99
C VAL A 267 -0.54 9.99 1.81
N CYS A 268 -0.82 10.45 0.59
CA CYS A 268 -0.69 9.61 -0.61
C CYS A 268 0.75 9.18 -0.87
N LEU A 269 1.74 10.07 -0.68
CA LEU A 269 3.16 9.76 -0.83
C LEU A 269 3.68 8.87 0.31
N PHE A 270 3.43 9.26 1.56
CA PHE A 270 3.88 8.58 2.77
C PHE A 270 3.58 7.08 2.75
N THR A 271 2.36 6.70 2.36
CA THR A 271 1.93 5.29 2.31
C THR A 271 2.74 4.44 1.34
N THR A 272 3.39 5.05 0.33
CA THR A 272 4.39 4.37 -0.51
C THR A 272 5.77 4.39 0.13
N LEU A 273 6.21 5.52 0.68
CA LEU A 273 7.54 5.66 1.27
C LEU A 273 7.77 4.70 2.45
N ILE A 274 6.80 4.56 3.35
CA ILE A 274 6.90 3.67 4.52
C ILE A 274 7.06 2.18 4.14
N ARG A 275 6.73 1.82 2.90
CA ARG A 275 6.86 0.46 2.35
C ARG A 275 8.09 0.29 1.44
N PHE A 276 8.82 1.37 1.17
CA PHE A 276 9.83 1.37 0.12
C PHE A 276 10.98 0.43 0.44
N ASP A 277 11.69 0.64 1.56
CA ASP A 277 12.85 -0.18 1.90
C ASP A 277 12.48 -1.59 2.38
N VAL A 278 11.36 -1.71 3.10
CA VAL A 278 10.90 -2.99 3.66
C VAL A 278 10.29 -3.95 2.63
N VAL A 279 9.77 -3.44 1.50
CA VAL A 279 9.10 -4.25 0.47
C VAL A 279 9.58 -3.90 -0.93
N TYR A 280 9.35 -2.66 -1.39
CA TYR A 280 9.47 -2.34 -2.81
C TYR A 280 10.90 -2.44 -3.33
N ASN A 281 11.88 -2.07 -2.50
CA ASN A 281 13.30 -2.16 -2.82
C ASN A 281 13.68 -3.60 -3.20
N VAL A 282 13.24 -4.59 -2.43
CA VAL A 282 13.62 -5.99 -2.63
C VAL A 282 12.63 -6.71 -3.54
N LEU A 283 11.34 -6.75 -3.19
CA LEU A 283 10.34 -7.56 -3.89
C LEU A 283 10.03 -7.01 -5.29
N PHE A 284 9.89 -5.68 -5.40
CA PHE A 284 9.57 -5.01 -6.66
C PHE A 284 10.81 -4.54 -7.43
N LYS A 285 12.01 -4.86 -6.91
CA LYS A 285 13.30 -4.51 -7.51
C LYS A 285 13.52 -3.00 -7.66
N CYS A 286 12.91 -2.17 -6.81
CA CYS A 286 13.20 -0.74 -6.78
C CYS A 286 14.55 -0.46 -6.09
N THR A 287 15.65 -0.96 -6.66
CA THR A 287 16.95 -1.14 -5.97
C THR A 287 18.00 -0.06 -6.23
N LYS A 288 17.76 0.90 -7.15
CA LYS A 288 18.79 1.90 -7.53
C LYS A 288 19.35 2.67 -6.32
N LYS A 289 18.48 3.01 -5.37
CA LYS A 289 18.81 3.70 -4.12
C LYS A 289 17.72 3.40 -3.09
N LYS A 290 18.08 3.09 -1.85
CA LYS A 290 17.16 2.92 -0.73
C LYS A 290 16.60 4.27 -0.28
N LEU A 291 15.41 4.26 0.31
CA LEU A 291 14.78 5.47 0.82
C LEU A 291 15.62 6.15 1.92
N ILE A 292 16.23 5.36 2.81
CA ILE A 292 17.14 5.90 3.85
C ILE A 292 18.35 6.68 3.30
N GLU A 293 18.70 6.47 2.03
CA GLU A 293 19.81 7.17 1.35
C GLU A 293 19.36 8.52 0.75
N PHE A 294 18.07 8.87 0.83
CA PHE A 294 17.51 10.17 0.49
C PHE A 294 17.24 10.97 1.78
N PRO A 295 18.15 11.86 2.22
CA PRO A 295 18.04 12.49 3.54
C PRO A 295 16.75 13.29 3.75
N ASN A 296 16.26 14.04 2.75
CA ASN A 296 15.05 14.83 2.88
C ASN A 296 13.80 13.95 2.88
N LEU A 297 13.70 12.98 1.96
CA LEU A 297 12.61 12.01 1.91
C LEU A 297 12.55 11.12 3.16
N HIS A 298 13.70 10.70 3.69
CA HIS A 298 13.75 9.90 4.90
C HIS A 298 13.39 10.74 6.13
N GLY A 299 13.85 12.00 6.21
CA GLY A 299 13.40 12.94 7.23
C GLY A 299 11.88 13.17 7.14
N TYR A 300 11.35 13.36 5.93
CA TYR A 300 9.93 13.57 5.65
C TYR A 300 9.08 12.36 6.07
N LEU A 301 9.57 11.15 5.77
CA LEU A 301 8.96 9.91 6.24
C LEU A 301 8.84 9.89 7.77
N ARG A 302 9.93 10.23 8.48
CA ARG A 302 9.95 10.24 9.95
C ARG A 302 9.05 11.32 10.55
N ASP A 303 9.01 12.52 9.95
CA ASP A 303 8.12 13.63 10.35
C ASP A 303 6.64 13.18 10.34
N ILE A 304 6.20 12.58 9.22
CA ILE A 304 4.82 12.09 9.10
C ILE A 304 4.58 10.87 10.02
N TYR A 305 5.54 9.95 10.14
CA TYR A 305 5.43 8.79 11.03
C TYR A 305 5.22 9.21 12.50
N GLN A 306 5.92 10.26 12.94
CA GLN A 306 5.86 10.80 14.30
C GLN A 306 4.63 11.70 14.55
N THR A 307 3.86 12.02 13.51
CA THR A 307 2.58 12.72 13.69
C THR A 307 1.66 11.85 14.57
N PRO A 308 1.00 12.42 15.61
CA PRO A 308 0.19 11.64 16.53
C PRO A 308 -0.79 10.71 15.83
N LYS A 309 -0.88 9.46 16.32
CA LYS A 309 -1.67 8.33 15.79
C LYS A 309 -1.22 7.73 14.45
N VAL A 310 -0.28 8.33 13.71
CA VAL A 310 0.17 7.76 12.42
C VAL A 310 1.00 6.50 12.62
N ALA A 311 1.89 6.46 13.61
CA ALA A 311 2.69 5.28 13.90
C ALA A 311 1.84 4.03 14.22
N GLU A 312 0.68 4.20 14.86
CA GLU A 312 -0.26 3.12 15.23
C GLU A 312 -0.89 2.43 14.01
N THR A 313 -0.98 3.13 12.87
CA THR A 313 -1.49 2.57 11.62
C THR A 313 -0.43 1.79 10.83
N CYS A 314 0.85 1.87 11.24
CA CYS A 314 2.01 1.32 10.53
C CYS A 314 2.44 -0.06 11.07
N ASN A 315 1.62 -1.09 10.93
CA ASN A 315 2.02 -2.46 11.30
C ASN A 315 2.97 -3.07 10.25
N MET A 316 4.29 -2.91 10.44
CA MET A 316 5.32 -3.36 9.51
C MET A 316 5.34 -4.88 9.31
N GLY A 317 5.10 -5.65 10.38
CA GLY A 317 5.02 -7.11 10.30
C GLY A 317 3.92 -7.58 9.35
N GLN A 318 2.71 -7.01 9.50
CA GLN A 318 1.58 -7.30 8.61
C GLN A 318 1.84 -6.80 7.17
N ILE A 319 2.47 -5.63 7.00
CA ILE A 319 2.89 -5.14 5.68
C ILE A 319 3.79 -6.16 4.99
N MET A 320 4.91 -6.52 5.62
CA MET A 320 5.88 -7.43 5.01
C MET A 320 5.27 -8.81 4.75
N GLU A 321 4.53 -9.36 5.71
CA GLU A 321 3.85 -10.64 5.54
C GLU A 321 2.90 -10.64 4.33
N GLY A 322 2.09 -9.58 4.19
CA GLY A 322 1.15 -9.47 3.09
C GLY A 322 1.80 -9.34 1.71
N TYR A 323 2.99 -8.76 1.59
CA TYR A 323 3.70 -8.70 0.32
C TYR A 323 4.47 -9.98 0.02
N TYR A 324 5.30 -10.46 0.97
CA TYR A 324 6.22 -11.57 0.72
C TYR A 324 5.55 -12.93 0.69
N LYS A 325 4.48 -13.16 1.46
CA LYS A 325 3.81 -14.48 1.48
C LYS A 325 2.72 -14.61 0.42
N ILE A 326 2.13 -13.51 -0.03
CA ILE A 326 0.84 -13.54 -0.73
C ILE A 326 0.94 -13.10 -2.19
N LEU A 327 1.91 -12.24 -2.55
CA LEU A 327 2.12 -11.88 -3.96
C LEU A 327 2.82 -13.01 -4.72
N PHE A 328 2.15 -14.15 -4.83
CA PHE A 328 2.50 -15.22 -5.75
C PHE A 328 2.02 -14.84 -7.16
N PRO A 329 2.86 -14.95 -8.22
CA PRO A 329 4.13 -15.67 -8.26
C PRO A 329 5.40 -14.81 -8.12
N LEU A 330 5.35 -13.59 -7.58
CA LEU A 330 6.53 -12.74 -7.44
C LEU A 330 7.56 -13.26 -6.44
N ASN A 331 7.10 -13.87 -5.34
CA ASN A 331 7.96 -14.53 -4.35
C ASN A 331 7.52 -15.99 -4.11
N PRO A 332 7.86 -16.92 -5.01
CA PRO A 332 7.39 -18.31 -4.92
C PRO A 332 7.73 -19.04 -3.63
N GLY A 333 8.85 -18.68 -3.01
CA GLY A 333 9.29 -19.30 -1.75
C GLY A 333 8.51 -18.83 -0.52
N GLY A 334 7.74 -17.72 -0.62
CA GLY A 334 7.02 -17.13 0.51
C GLY A 334 7.93 -16.70 1.67
N ILE A 335 9.24 -16.60 1.43
CA ILE A 335 10.21 -16.24 2.46
C ILE A 335 10.07 -14.74 2.72
N ASN A 336 9.81 -14.40 3.97
CA ASN A 336 9.82 -13.02 4.45
C ASN A 336 11.26 -12.66 4.85
N PRO A 337 11.91 -11.65 4.24
CA PRO A 337 13.22 -11.21 4.69
C PRO A 337 13.15 -10.60 6.08
N ILE A 338 14.31 -10.54 6.75
CA ILE A 338 14.46 -9.75 7.97
C ILE A 338 14.25 -8.27 7.62
N MET A 339 13.51 -7.55 8.46
CA MET A 339 13.27 -6.13 8.28
C MET A 339 14.60 -5.36 8.30
N PRO A 340 14.84 -4.42 7.37
CA PRO A 340 15.98 -3.51 7.45
C PRO A 340 15.92 -2.70 8.75
N SER A 341 17.04 -2.63 9.48
CA SER A 341 17.12 -1.91 10.76
C SER A 341 16.71 -0.43 10.66
N GLY A 342 16.93 0.19 9.49
CA GLY A 342 16.50 1.56 9.21
C GLY A 342 14.99 1.78 9.23
N CYS A 343 14.18 0.72 9.28
CA CYS A 343 12.72 0.77 9.27
C CYS A 343 12.08 0.34 10.60
N GLU A 344 12.90 0.07 11.63
CA GLU A 344 12.41 -0.21 12.98
C GLU A 344 11.77 1.03 13.61
N ASP A 345 10.76 0.83 14.44
CA ASP A 345 10.00 1.91 15.10
C ASP A 345 10.92 2.86 15.89
N GLU A 346 11.95 2.32 16.55
CA GLU A 346 12.97 3.10 17.25
C GLU A 346 13.71 4.07 16.30
N VAL A 347 14.06 3.60 15.09
CA VAL A 347 14.76 4.42 14.10
C VAL A 347 13.83 5.45 13.47
N LEU A 348 12.58 5.07 13.18
CA LEU A 348 11.56 5.96 12.63
C LEU A 348 11.15 7.05 13.64
N SER A 349 11.34 6.80 14.94
CA SER A 349 11.07 7.74 16.03
C SER A 349 12.24 8.69 16.34
N ASN A 350 13.40 8.53 15.69
CA ASN A 350 14.51 9.46 15.86
C ASN A 350 14.16 10.86 15.31
N PRO A 351 14.71 11.95 15.90
CA PRO A 351 14.48 13.31 15.42
C PRO A 351 14.68 13.46 13.90
N HIS A 352 13.73 14.12 13.24
CA HIS A 352 13.75 14.36 11.80
C HIS A 352 14.36 15.72 11.42
N ASN A 353 14.42 16.69 12.34
CA ASN A 353 14.97 18.04 12.13
C ASN A 353 14.28 18.82 10.98
N ARG A 354 13.00 18.55 10.72
CA ARG A 354 12.22 19.23 9.66
C ARG A 354 11.37 20.39 10.15
N ASP A 355 11.21 20.54 11.47
CA ASP A 355 10.50 21.68 12.07
C ASP A 355 11.19 23.03 11.82
N SER A 356 12.50 22.99 11.53
CA SER A 356 13.32 24.18 11.30
C SER A 356 13.45 24.60 9.83
N LEU A 357 12.77 23.91 8.90
CA LEU A 357 12.82 24.31 7.49
C LEU A 357 12.17 25.69 7.30
N PRO A 358 12.73 26.56 6.44
CA PRO A 358 12.26 27.95 6.32
C PRO A 358 10.84 28.01 5.80
N LEU A 359 10.01 28.87 6.41
CA LEU A 359 8.68 29.21 5.90
C LEU A 359 8.84 29.91 4.55
N GLU A 360 8.54 29.25 3.43
CA GLU A 360 8.43 29.96 2.15
C GLU A 360 7.20 30.88 2.19
N ALA A 361 7.43 32.16 2.47
CA ALA A 361 6.44 33.20 2.24
C ALA A 361 6.28 33.40 0.72
N LYS A 362 5.38 32.62 0.08
CA LYS A 362 4.88 32.98 -1.25
C LYS A 362 4.02 34.23 -1.13
N VAL A 363 4.67 35.38 -1.07
CA VAL A 363 4.04 36.69 -1.27
C VAL A 363 3.62 36.73 -2.74
N VAL A 364 2.35 36.42 -3.01
CA VAL A 364 1.72 36.75 -4.29
C VAL A 364 1.63 38.27 -4.35
N GLN A 365 2.64 38.91 -4.96
CA GLN A 365 2.51 40.29 -5.39
C GLN A 365 1.48 40.33 -6.53
N HIS A 366 0.24 40.69 -6.19
CA HIS A 366 -0.66 41.27 -7.19
C HIS A 366 -0.13 42.66 -7.52
N SER A 367 0.71 42.75 -8.56
CA SER A 367 0.94 44.01 -9.25
C SER A 367 -0.33 44.39 -10.00
N VAL A 368 -1.11 45.28 -9.38
CA VAL A 368 -2.07 46.13 -10.08
C VAL A 368 -1.25 47.17 -10.83
N SER A 369 -1.31 47.14 -12.15
CA SER A 369 -1.06 48.28 -13.03
C SER A 369 -1.86 48.10 -14.30
#